data_AF-A0A3C0NUL0-F1
#
_entry.id   AF-A0A3C0NUL0-F1
#
_cell.length_a   1.000
_cell.length_b   1.000
_cell.length_c   1.000
_cell.angle_alpha   90.00
_cell.angle_beta   90.00
_cell.angle_gamma   90.00
#
_symmetry.space_group_name_H-M   'P 1'
#
loop_
_entity.id
_entity.type
_entity.pdbx_description
1 polymer ?
#
loop_
_entity_poly.entity_id
_entity_poly.type
_entity_poly.pdbx_seq_one_letter_code
_entity_poly.pdbx_strand_id
1 'polypeptide(L)' 'MKIKIASDEYLEKAKHLSEEEMEKLQFRMRGKLFRRAEDQKLTMTEAIAIQLEIEDMELQEWRKKRQEMLASDKGDKKK' A
#
# COMPACT_ATOMS: atom_id res chain seq x y z
N MET A 1 -0.98 21.56 -0.99
CA MET A 1 -1.74 20.33 -1.31
C MET A 1 -2.25 19.77 0.00
N LYS A 2 -3.56 19.55 0.15
CA LYS A 2 -4.13 18.98 1.38
C LYS A 2 -3.64 17.55 1.51
N ILE A 3 -2.98 17.26 2.61
CA ILE A 3 -2.41 15.95 2.96
C ILE A 3 -3.58 14.96 2.96
N LYS A 4 -3.52 13.95 2.10
CA LYS A 4 -4.50 12.86 2.12
C LYS A 4 -4.24 12.07 3.39
N ILE A 5 -5.05 12.33 4.40
CA ILE A 5 -5.23 11.41 5.53
C ILE A 5 -5.65 10.09 4.88
N ALA A 6 -4.90 9.02 5.15
CA ALA A 6 -5.30 7.68 4.69
C ALA A 6 -6.72 7.38 5.16
N SER A 7 -7.46 6.57 4.40
CA SER A 7 -8.84 6.24 4.77
C SER A 7 -8.93 5.70 6.21
N ASP A 8 -10.03 6.00 6.91
CA ASP A 8 -10.22 5.62 8.31
C ASP A 8 -10.00 4.11 8.55
N GLU A 9 -10.40 3.27 7.58
CA GLU A 9 -10.13 1.82 7.60
C GLU A 9 -8.64 1.48 7.68
N TYR A 10 -7.78 2.21 6.97
CA TYR A 10 -6.33 1.96 6.99
C TYR A 10 -5.67 2.55 8.23
N LEU A 11 -6.25 3.61 8.80
CA LEU A 11 -5.84 4.14 10.11
C LEU A 11 -6.18 3.17 11.24
N GLU A 12 -7.37 2.56 11.23
CA GLU A 12 -7.71 1.52 12.21
C GLU A 12 -6.81 0.29 12.06
N LYS A 13 -6.55 -0.16 10.83
CA LYS A 13 -5.58 -1.25 10.59
C LYS A 13 -4.19 -0.90 11.10
N ALA A 14 -3.73 0.32 10.85
CA ALA A 14 -2.45 0.82 11.37
C ALA A 14 -2.40 0.88 12.89
N LYS A 15 -3.51 1.18 13.57
CA LYS A 15 -3.61 1.15 15.04
C LYS A 15 -3.66 -0.26 15.62
N HIS A 16 -4.18 -1.22 14.88
CA HIS A 16 -4.26 -2.62 15.28
C HIS A 16 -3.00 -3.43 14.98
N LEU A 17 -2.04 -2.86 14.24
CA LEU A 17 -0.76 -3.49 13.94
C LEU A 17 0.14 -3.52 15.19
N SER A 18 0.82 -4.64 15.38
CA SER A 18 1.81 -4.81 16.44
C SER A 18 3.09 -4.01 16.13
N GLU A 19 3.88 -3.69 17.15
CA GLU A 19 5.15 -2.95 16.96
C GLU A 19 6.08 -3.61 15.94
N GLU A 20 6.23 -4.94 15.99
CA GLU A 20 7.00 -5.70 14.99
C GLU A 20 6.44 -5.58 13.56
N GLU A 21 5.12 -5.54 13.42
CA GLU A 21 4.49 -5.43 12.10
C GLU A 21 4.63 -4.02 11.55
N MET A 22 4.55 -3.00 12.43
CA MET A 22 4.84 -1.61 12.09
C MET A 22 6.30 -1.42 11.66
N GLU A 23 7.27 -1.99 12.39
CA GLU A 23 8.69 -1.94 12.01
C GLU A 23 8.97 -2.64 10.69
N LYS A 24 8.38 -3.84 10.47
CA LYS A 24 8.46 -4.53 9.18
C LYS A 24 7.87 -3.69 8.05
N LEU A 25 6.72 -3.05 8.28
CA LEU A 25 6.13 -2.17 7.30
C LEU A 25 7.03 -0.98 7.03
N GLN A 26 7.62 -0.38 8.07
CA GLN A 26 8.51 0.76 7.95
C GLN A 26 9.80 0.43 7.19
N PHE A 27 10.36 -0.76 7.38
CA PHE A 27 11.50 -1.24 6.59
C PHE A 27 11.14 -1.42 5.10
N ARG A 28 9.88 -1.77 4.83
CA ARG A 28 9.33 -1.97 3.48
C ARG A 28 8.91 -0.66 2.81
N MET A 29 8.55 0.35 3.60
CA MET A 29 8.19 1.68 3.12
C MET A 29 9.33 2.23 2.28
N ARG A 30 9.05 2.50 1.00
CA ARG A 30 10.03 3.11 0.11
C ARG A 30 10.45 4.46 0.71
N GLY A 31 11.75 4.68 0.88
CA GLY A 31 12.32 5.81 1.63
C GLY A 31 11.83 7.23 1.26
N LYS A 32 11.13 7.41 0.13
CA LYS A 32 10.41 8.66 -0.18
C LYS A 32 9.22 8.92 0.75
N LEU A 33 8.54 7.88 1.22
CA LEU A 33 7.40 8.01 2.14
C LEU A 33 7.88 8.27 3.57
N PHE A 34 8.95 7.60 3.99
CA PHE A 34 9.65 7.88 5.26
C PHE A 34 10.14 9.34 5.32
N ARG A 35 10.85 9.81 4.28
CA ARG A 35 11.30 11.21 4.21
C ARG A 35 10.14 12.22 4.20
N ARG A 36 9.02 11.88 3.55
CA ARG A 36 7.81 12.72 3.57
C ARG A 36 7.12 12.69 4.92
N ALA A 37 7.17 11.58 5.66
CA ALA A 37 6.64 11.49 7.01
C ALA A 37 7.44 12.39 7.96
N GLU A 38 8.77 12.37 7.86
CA GLU A 38 9.65 13.28 8.58
C GLU A 38 9.42 14.75 8.20
N ASP A 39 9.35 15.07 6.91
CA ASP A 39 9.11 16.45 6.41
C ASP A 39 7.73 17.00 6.82
N GLN A 40 6.70 16.15 6.83
CA GLN A 40 5.31 16.58 7.10
C GLN A 40 4.86 16.39 8.56
N LYS A 41 5.77 15.95 9.45
CA LYS A 41 5.42 15.57 10.84
C LYS A 41 4.24 14.60 10.92
N LEU A 42 4.15 13.68 9.94
CA LEU A 42 3.12 12.64 9.98
C LEU A 42 3.43 11.70 11.12
N THR A 43 2.40 11.30 11.85
CA THR A 43 2.56 10.25 12.86
C THR A 43 2.86 8.93 12.18
N MET A 44 3.60 8.05 12.88
CA MET A 44 3.94 6.71 12.41
C MET A 44 2.71 5.96 11.86
N THR A 45 1.59 6.04 12.59
CA THR A 45 0.31 5.42 12.22
C THR A 45 -0.25 5.95 10.91
N GLU A 46 -0.19 7.26 10.66
CA GLU A 46 -0.65 7.85 9.39
C GLU A 46 0.24 7.43 8.23
N ALA A 47 1.56 7.42 8.43
CA ALA A 47 2.51 7.00 7.40
C ALA A 47 2.32 5.53 7.02
N ILE A 48 2.06 4.66 8.00
CA ILE A 48 1.76 3.24 7.83
C ILE A 48 0.41 3.06 7.11
N ALA A 49 -0.62 3.81 7.50
CA ALA A 49 -1.93 3.74 6.86
C ALA A 49 -1.85 4.14 5.37
N ILE A 50 -1.10 5.20 5.04
CA ILE A 50 -0.85 5.62 3.66
C ILE A 50 -0.10 4.52 2.89
N GLN A 51 0.90 3.90 3.51
CA GLN A 51 1.66 2.81 2.88
C GLN A 51 0.76 1.61 2.56
N LEU A 52 -0.10 1.20 3.49
CA LEU A 52 -1.04 0.09 3.29
C LEU A 52 -2.00 0.36 2.12
N GLU A 53 -2.53 1.58 2.03
CA GLU A 53 -3.43 1.97 0.93
C GLU A 53 -2.72 1.90 -0.43
N ILE A 54 -1.46 2.35 -0.50
CA ILE A 54 -0.65 2.28 -1.73
C ILE A 54 -0.37 0.83 -2.11
N GLU A 55 0.06 0.00 -1.16
CA GLU A 55 0.37 -1.41 -1.41
C GLU A 55 -0.87 -2.18 -1.88
N ASP A 56 -2.05 -1.91 -1.31
CA ASP A 56 -3.28 -2.58 -1.71
C ASP A 56 -3.71 -2.15 -3.13
N MET A 57 -3.57 -0.86 -3.49
CA MET A 57 -3.81 -0.40 -4.86
C MET A 57 -2.84 -1.06 -5.86
N GLU A 58 -1.54 -1.12 -5.56
CA GLU A 58 -0.56 -1.78 -6.43
C GLU A 58 -0.86 -3.30 -6.55
N LEU A 59 -1.28 -3.94 -5.47
CA LEU A 59 -1.66 -5.35 -5.46
C LEU A 59 -2.91 -5.61 -6.32
N GLN A 60 -3.92 -4.74 -6.23
CA GLN A 60 -5.13 -4.81 -7.07
C GLN A 60 -4.79 -4.61 -8.55
N GLU A 61 -3.97 -3.61 -8.89
CA GLU A 61 -3.49 -3.42 -10.26
C GLU A 61 -2.72 -4.62 -10.78
N TRP A 62 -1.84 -5.19 -9.96
CA TRP A 62 -1.09 -6.40 -10.31
C TRP A 62 -2.02 -7.59 -10.54
N ARG A 63 -3.02 -7.80 -9.66
CA ARG A 63 -4.04 -8.84 -9.82
C ARG A 63 -4.83 -8.66 -11.12
N LYS A 64 -5.21 -7.42 -11.44
CA LYS A 64 -5.93 -7.10 -12.69
C LYS A 64 -5.07 -7.41 -13.90
N LYS A 65 -3.82 -6.91 -13.96
CA LYS A 65 -2.87 -7.23 -15.04
C LYS A 65 -2.62 -8.73 -15.18
N ARG A 66 -2.48 -9.44 -14.07
CA ARG A 66 -2.31 -10.90 -14.06
C ARG A 66 -3.55 -11.62 -14.60
N GLN A 67 -4.74 -11.19 -14.22
CA GLN A 67 -5.98 -11.75 -14.78
C GLN A 67 -6.12 -11.45 -16.26
N GLU A 68 -5.78 -10.24 -16.72
CA GLU A 68 -5.75 -9.88 -18.15
C GLU A 68 -4.77 -10.77 -18.93
N MET A 69 -3.56 -11.01 -18.40
CA MET A 69 -2.60 -11.95 -19.01
C MET A 69 -3.14 -13.39 -19.05
N LEU A 70 -3.72 -13.89 -17.96
CA LEU A 70 -4.29 -15.25 -17.91
C LEU A 70 -5.52 -15.41 -18.83
N ALA A 71 -6.34 -14.37 -18.97
CA ALA A 71 -7.47 -14.35 -19.89
C ALA A 71 -7.00 -14.35 -21.35
N SER A 72 -5.92 -13.62 -21.64
CA SER A 72 -5.29 -13.56 -22.96
C SER A 72 -4.62 -14.90 -23.33
N ASP A 73 -3.96 -15.59 -22.38
CA ASP A 73 -3.36 -16.94 -22.60
C ASP A 73 -4.41 -18.00 -22.96
N LYS A 74 -5.62 -17.91 -22.38
CA LYS A 74 -6.73 -18.81 -22.69
C LYS A 74 -7.37 -18.55 -24.06
N GLY A 75 -7.19 -17.37 -24.63
CA GLY A 75 -7.63 -17.05 -26.00
C GLY A 75 -6.74 -17.67 -27.07
N ASP A 76 -5.43 -17.77 -26.78
CA ASP A 76 -4.43 -18.27 -27.73
C ASP A 76 -4.41 -19.80 -27.84
N LYS A 77 -4.73 -20.53 -26.75
CA LYS A 77 -4.86 -22.00 -26.75
C LYS A 77 -6.12 -22.55 -27.44
N LYS A 78 -6.99 -21.68 -27.99
CA LYS A 78 -8.25 -22.08 -28.62
C LYS A 78 -8.25 -21.93 -30.15
N LYS A 79 -7.09 -21.71 -30.77
CA LYS A 79 -6.95 -21.55 -32.22
C LYS A 79 -6.12 -22.66 -32.85
#